data_AF-A0A7W0ZRW8-F1
#
_entry.id   AF-A0A7W0ZRW8-F1
#
_cell.length_a   1.000
_cell.length_b   1.000
_cell.length_c   1.000
_cell.angle_alpha   90.00
_cell.angle_beta   90.00
_cell.angle_gamma   90.00
#
_symmetry.space_group_name_H-M   'P 1'
#
loop_
_entity.id
_entity.type
_entity.pdbx_description
1 polymer ?
#
loop_
_entity_poly.entity_id
_entity_poly.type
_entity_poly.pdbx_seq_one_letter_code
_entity_poly.pdbx_strand_id
1 'polypeptide(L)'
;MASKPPDPAQRRAAMQHAGRALALDPSSTEAAELVGRIMLEPPRDTPPEVEAELDIIDNVNFRQQARIAYIAFLSYLVFVPLMLWVGISDLRYVTAIGVTSLLNAVLAYGLSRQRVAKSRVLLYGIVASNVLLIAILGRMFTPFVVAPGLATATVIAFAMHRQFGKLWVLSAALTLGALSSWIGEVMGILNRTVSTVEGALVLSSPAGTVRIPNLEIAHAVYTLVLVFTVGLLVRTLAKTQRDARRAAHLHAWHLRQLVPTPSPTTG
;
A
#
# COMPACT_ATOMS: atom_id res chain seq x y z
N MET A 1 5.75 -42.28 7.84
CA MET A 1 6.13 -41.84 6.49
C MET A 1 5.09 -40.85 6.00
N ALA A 2 5.41 -39.55 5.97
CA ALA A 2 4.48 -38.55 5.45
C ALA A 2 4.40 -38.71 3.93
N SER A 3 3.28 -39.22 3.43
CA SER A 3 3.01 -39.35 2.00
C SER A 3 3.12 -37.98 1.33
N LYS A 4 3.71 -37.98 0.13
CA LYS A 4 3.81 -36.80 -0.73
C LYS A 4 2.40 -36.19 -0.89
N PRO A 5 2.24 -34.87 -0.71
CA PRO A 5 0.91 -34.26 -0.73
C PRO A 5 0.25 -34.46 -2.10
N PRO A 6 -1.08 -34.64 -2.14
CA PRO A 6 -1.79 -34.88 -3.39
C PRO A 6 -1.78 -33.64 -4.27
N ASP A 7 -1.40 -33.84 -5.53
CA ASP A 7 -1.41 -32.85 -6.61
C ASP A 7 -2.83 -32.26 -6.79
N PRO A 8 -3.02 -30.97 -7.16
CA PRO A 8 -4.34 -30.38 -7.42
C PRO A 8 -5.28 -31.26 -8.27
N ALA A 9 -4.74 -31.97 -9.27
CA ALA A 9 -5.50 -32.90 -10.08
C ALA A 9 -5.97 -34.15 -9.29
N GLN A 10 -5.12 -34.69 -8.41
CA GLN A 10 -5.47 -35.80 -7.52
C GLN A 10 -6.55 -35.40 -6.51
N ARG A 11 -6.47 -34.18 -5.97
CA ARG A 11 -7.51 -33.66 -5.08
C ARG A 11 -8.84 -33.47 -5.79
N ARG A 12 -8.83 -32.97 -7.03
CA ARG A 12 -10.02 -32.84 -7.89
C ARG A 12 -10.65 -34.21 -8.17
N ALA A 13 -9.83 -35.21 -8.53
CA ALA A 13 -10.28 -36.58 -8.75
C ALA A 13 -10.87 -37.19 -7.47
N ALA A 14 -10.21 -37.03 -6.33
CA ALA A 14 -10.70 -37.51 -5.03
C ALA A 14 -12.07 -36.90 -4.66
N MET A 15 -12.25 -35.59 -4.88
CA MET A 15 -13.55 -34.93 -4.68
C MET A 15 -14.64 -35.49 -5.60
N GLN A 16 -14.33 -35.73 -6.87
CA GLN A 16 -15.28 -36.30 -7.84
C GLN A 16 -15.66 -37.74 -7.50
N HIS A 17 -14.69 -38.58 -7.11
CA HIS A 17 -14.94 -39.96 -6.70
C HIS A 17 -15.76 -40.03 -5.42
N ALA A 18 -15.42 -39.24 -4.41
CA ALA A 18 -16.16 -39.18 -3.15
C ALA A 18 -17.59 -38.65 -3.36
N GLY A 19 -17.78 -37.64 -4.22
CA GLY A 19 -19.10 -37.14 -4.59
C GLY A 19 -19.95 -38.17 -5.36
N ARG A 20 -19.35 -38.94 -6.26
CA ARG A 20 -20.04 -40.05 -6.94
C ARG A 20 -20.42 -41.18 -6.00
N ALA A 21 -19.53 -41.54 -5.07
CA ALA A 21 -19.81 -42.54 -4.05
C ALA A 21 -21.00 -42.11 -3.17
N LEU A 22 -21.05 -40.84 -2.77
CA LEU A 22 -22.15 -40.28 -1.99
C LEU A 22 -23.47 -40.20 -2.78
N ALA A 23 -23.41 -40.00 -4.09
CA ALA A 23 -24.60 -40.03 -4.95
C ALA A 23 -25.17 -41.45 -5.14
N LEU A 24 -24.29 -42.47 -5.11
CA LEU A 24 -24.69 -43.89 -5.21
C LEU A 24 -25.19 -44.44 -3.86
N ASP A 25 -24.54 -44.06 -2.76
CA ASP A 25 -24.92 -44.41 -1.40
C ASP A 25 -24.93 -43.14 -0.51
N PRO A 26 -26.09 -42.49 -0.37
CA PRO A 26 -26.25 -41.31 0.48
C PRO A 26 -25.98 -41.58 1.97
N SER A 27 -25.96 -42.85 2.40
CA SER A 27 -25.70 -43.26 3.79
C SER A 27 -24.22 -43.52 4.09
N SER A 28 -23.35 -43.44 3.07
CA SER A 28 -21.92 -43.68 3.23
C SER A 28 -21.22 -42.57 4.04
N THR A 29 -20.97 -42.84 5.32
CA THR A 29 -20.24 -41.95 6.24
C THR A 29 -18.79 -41.71 5.79
N GLU A 30 -18.14 -42.71 5.20
CA GLU A 30 -16.75 -42.62 4.76
C GLU A 30 -16.59 -41.67 3.55
N ALA A 31 -17.51 -41.73 2.58
CA ALA A 31 -17.53 -40.80 1.46
C ALA A 31 -17.84 -39.36 1.93
N ALA A 32 -18.79 -39.21 2.87
CA ALA A 32 -19.14 -37.93 3.45
C ALA A 32 -17.97 -37.30 4.24
N GLU A 33 -17.25 -38.10 5.05
CA GLU A 33 -16.07 -37.67 5.79
C GLU A 33 -14.93 -37.27 4.85
N LEU A 34 -14.69 -38.03 3.78
CA LEU A 34 -13.67 -37.71 2.79
C LEU A 34 -13.97 -36.39 2.07
N VAL A 35 -15.22 -36.18 1.61
CA VAL A 35 -15.66 -34.91 1.03
C VAL A 35 -15.47 -33.78 2.04
N GLY A 36 -15.89 -33.99 3.28
CA GLY A 36 -15.76 -33.02 4.36
C GLY A 36 -14.31 -32.62 4.63
N ARG A 37 -13.41 -33.60 4.75
CA ARG A 37 -11.98 -33.36 4.94
C ARG A 37 -11.38 -32.59 3.76
N ILE A 38 -11.68 -33.01 2.53
CA ILE A 38 -11.18 -32.31 1.32
C ILE A 38 -11.76 -30.89 1.22
N MET A 39 -13.00 -30.63 1.65
CA MET A 39 -13.57 -29.27 1.65
C MET A 39 -13.00 -28.38 2.75
N LEU A 40 -12.69 -28.93 3.92
CA LEU A 40 -12.29 -28.17 5.10
C LEU A 40 -10.78 -27.94 5.22
N GLU A 41 -9.97 -28.79 4.59
CA GLU A 41 -8.51 -28.66 4.60
C GLU A 41 -8.04 -27.89 3.35
N PRO A 42 -7.72 -26.59 3.43
CA PRO A 42 -7.25 -25.84 2.27
C PRO A 42 -5.95 -26.43 1.70
N PRO A 43 -5.71 -26.32 0.38
CA PRO A 43 -4.47 -26.82 -0.21
C PRO A 43 -3.30 -26.02 0.34
N ARG A 44 -2.14 -26.66 0.51
CA ARG A 44 -0.92 -25.97 0.95
C ARG A 44 -0.44 -24.96 -0.10
N ASP A 45 -0.58 -25.31 -1.38
CA ASP A 45 -0.25 -24.44 -2.51
C ASP A 45 -1.52 -23.90 -3.16
N THR A 46 -1.53 -22.59 -3.45
CA THR A 46 -2.64 -21.95 -4.17
C THR A 46 -2.75 -22.54 -5.58
N PRO A 47 -3.92 -23.09 -5.99
CA PRO A 47 -4.10 -23.61 -7.34
C PRO A 47 -3.88 -22.52 -8.40
N PRO A 48 -3.29 -22.85 -9.58
CA PRO A 48 -3.04 -21.88 -10.64
C PRO A 48 -4.29 -21.12 -11.09
N GLU A 49 -5.46 -21.77 -11.07
CA GLU A 49 -6.73 -21.15 -11.42
C GLU A 49 -7.13 -20.04 -10.44
N VAL A 50 -6.85 -20.24 -9.15
CA VAL A 50 -7.12 -19.24 -8.10
C VAL A 50 -6.13 -18.08 -8.21
N GLU A 51 -4.85 -18.33 -8.47
CA GLU A 51 -3.86 -17.26 -8.68
C GLU A 51 -4.23 -16.41 -9.90
N ALA A 52 -4.68 -17.03 -10.99
CA ALA A 52 -5.14 -16.32 -12.18
C ALA A 52 -6.37 -15.44 -11.92
N GLU A 53 -7.31 -15.91 -11.08
CA GLU A 53 -8.47 -15.12 -10.68
C GLU A 53 -8.10 -13.95 -9.74
N LEU A 54 -7.20 -14.19 -8.79
CA LEU A 54 -6.64 -13.14 -7.94
C LEU A 54 -5.92 -12.06 -8.76
N ASP A 55 -5.16 -12.45 -9.79
CA ASP A 55 -4.51 -11.51 -10.70
C ASP A 55 -5.53 -10.62 -11.44
N ILE A 56 -6.69 -11.16 -11.82
CA ILE A 56 -7.77 -10.38 -12.44
C ILE A 56 -8.33 -9.36 -11.44
N ILE A 57 -8.61 -9.78 -10.21
CA ILE A 57 -9.12 -8.91 -9.14
C ILE A 57 -8.11 -7.79 -8.83
N ASP A 58 -6.83 -8.14 -8.69
CA ASP A 58 -5.75 -7.20 -8.44
C ASP A 58 -5.63 -6.16 -9.56
N ASN A 59 -5.85 -6.54 -10.83
CA ASN A 59 -5.86 -5.62 -11.96
C ASN A 59 -7.05 -4.63 -11.94
N VAL A 60 -8.20 -5.03 -11.41
CA VAL A 60 -9.34 -4.12 -11.25
C VAL A 60 -9.06 -3.13 -10.12
N ASN A 61 -8.60 -3.63 -8.97
CA ASN A 61 -8.22 -2.81 -7.81
C ASN A 61 -7.11 -1.82 -8.16
N PHE A 62 -6.16 -2.25 -8.99
CA PHE A 62 -5.06 -1.43 -9.50
C PHE A 62 -5.55 -0.13 -10.12
N ARG A 63 -6.54 -0.17 -11.03
CA ARG A 63 -7.01 1.05 -11.72
C ARG A 63 -7.68 2.01 -10.77
N GLN A 64 -8.46 1.49 -9.83
CA GLN A 64 -9.12 2.31 -8.82
C GLN A 64 -8.08 2.99 -7.92
N GLN A 65 -7.05 2.27 -7.50
CA GLN A 65 -5.95 2.82 -6.71
C GLN A 65 -5.15 3.86 -7.49
N ALA A 66 -4.82 3.62 -8.77
CA ALA A 66 -4.14 4.60 -9.62
C ALA A 66 -4.96 5.88 -9.79
N ARG A 67 -6.30 5.79 -9.86
CA ARG A 67 -7.19 6.95 -9.89
C ARG A 67 -7.19 7.72 -8.56
N ILE A 68 -7.18 7.02 -7.43
CA ILE A 68 -7.06 7.65 -6.11
C ILE A 68 -5.70 8.35 -5.99
N ALA A 69 -4.61 7.69 -6.41
CA ALA A 69 -3.27 8.26 -6.41
C ALA A 69 -3.18 9.50 -7.30
N TYR A 70 -3.79 9.48 -8.50
CA TYR A 70 -3.89 10.66 -9.37
C TYR A 70 -4.56 11.85 -8.66
N ILE A 71 -5.70 11.63 -8.00
CA ILE A 71 -6.41 12.69 -7.26
C ILE A 71 -5.56 13.17 -6.08
N ALA A 72 -4.91 12.26 -5.35
CA ALA A 72 -4.02 12.60 -4.25
C ALA A 72 -2.82 13.45 -4.74
N PHE A 73 -2.20 13.09 -5.86
CA PHE A 73 -1.10 13.88 -6.41
C PHE A 73 -1.54 15.24 -6.91
N LEU A 74 -2.74 15.34 -7.49
CA LEU A 74 -3.31 16.64 -7.88
C LEU A 74 -3.62 17.51 -6.67
N SER A 75 -4.03 16.91 -5.54
CA SER A 75 -4.26 17.65 -4.30
C SER A 75 -3.00 18.32 -3.75
N TYR A 76 -1.79 17.82 -4.07
CA TYR A 76 -0.55 18.51 -3.72
C TYR A 76 -0.46 19.91 -4.35
N LEU A 77 -1.13 20.17 -5.47
CA LEU A 77 -1.15 21.51 -6.07
C LEU A 77 -1.86 22.54 -5.18
N VAL A 78 -2.72 22.13 -4.25
CA VAL A 78 -3.32 23.02 -3.25
C VAL A 78 -2.27 23.57 -2.28
N PHE A 79 -1.14 22.86 -2.09
CA PHE A 79 -0.05 23.38 -1.29
C PHE A 79 0.69 24.54 -1.96
N VAL A 80 0.62 24.69 -3.29
CA VAL A 80 1.26 25.80 -4.01
C VAL A 80 0.73 27.17 -3.55
N PRO A 81 -0.59 27.46 -3.59
CA PRO A 81 -1.11 28.72 -3.07
C PRO A 81 -0.91 28.85 -1.55
N LEU A 82 -0.95 27.74 -0.81
CA LEU A 82 -0.66 27.74 0.63
C LEU A 82 0.78 28.19 0.93
N MET A 83 1.75 27.73 0.15
CA MET A 83 3.16 28.11 0.27
C MET A 83 3.37 29.60 0.00
N LEU A 84 2.71 30.14 -1.04
CA LEU A 84 2.74 31.57 -1.33
C LEU A 84 2.13 32.39 -0.20
N TRP A 85 1.04 31.89 0.42
CA TRP A 85 0.40 32.53 1.58
C TRP A 85 1.28 32.50 2.84
N VAL A 86 2.06 31.44 3.05
CA VAL A 86 3.04 31.32 4.13
C VAL A 86 4.22 32.30 3.97
N GLY A 87 4.42 32.82 2.76
CA GLY A 87 5.47 33.78 2.43
C GLY A 87 6.72 33.15 1.83
N ILE A 88 6.63 31.91 1.33
CA ILE A 88 7.74 31.26 0.62
C ILE A 88 8.00 32.04 -0.68
N SER A 89 9.12 32.77 -0.69
CA SER A 89 9.48 33.68 -1.77
C SER A 89 10.30 33.02 -2.88
N ASP A 90 10.94 31.89 -2.59
CA ASP A 90 11.73 31.18 -3.59
C ASP A 90 10.84 30.37 -4.55
N LEU A 91 10.56 30.97 -5.71
CA LEU A 91 9.79 30.37 -6.79
C LEU A 91 10.38 29.05 -7.31
N ARG A 92 11.68 28.77 -7.10
CA ARG A 92 12.30 27.51 -7.53
C ARG A 92 11.70 26.32 -6.79
N TYR A 93 11.48 26.44 -5.48
CA TYR A 93 10.82 25.38 -4.71
C TYR A 93 9.35 25.23 -5.07
N VAL A 94 8.64 26.36 -5.22
CA VAL A 94 7.21 26.37 -5.61
C VAL A 94 7.01 25.68 -6.96
N THR A 95 7.81 26.05 -7.95
CA THR A 95 7.76 25.44 -9.29
C THR A 95 8.23 23.99 -9.29
N ALA A 96 9.28 23.65 -8.56
CA ALA A 96 9.77 22.27 -8.47
C ALA A 96 8.73 21.33 -7.84
N ILE A 97 8.05 21.75 -6.78
CA ILE A 97 6.94 20.99 -6.18
C ILE A 97 5.79 20.88 -7.16
N GLY A 98 5.33 22.00 -7.74
CA GLY A 98 4.23 21.99 -8.70
C GLY A 98 4.49 21.05 -9.90
N VAL A 99 5.68 21.13 -10.51
CA VAL A 99 6.10 20.27 -11.62
C VAL A 99 6.19 18.81 -11.19
N THR A 100 6.78 18.52 -10.02
CA THR A 100 6.94 17.14 -9.56
C THR A 100 5.60 16.52 -9.16
N SER A 101 4.69 17.29 -8.56
CA SER A 101 3.31 16.86 -8.28
C SER A 101 2.53 16.60 -9.56
N LEU A 102 2.66 17.48 -10.57
CA LEU A 102 2.02 17.28 -11.87
C LEU A 102 2.59 16.06 -12.60
N LEU A 103 3.90 15.85 -12.56
CA LEU A 103 4.55 14.67 -13.12
C LEU A 103 4.01 13.39 -12.47
N ASN A 104 3.94 13.35 -11.14
CA ASN A 104 3.34 12.23 -10.41
C ASN A 104 1.87 11.98 -10.83
N ALA A 105 1.08 13.05 -10.96
CA ALA A 105 -0.31 12.94 -11.41
C ALA A 105 -0.38 12.39 -12.84
N VAL A 106 0.44 12.88 -13.78
CA VAL A 106 0.48 12.38 -15.16
C VAL A 106 0.89 10.91 -15.21
N LEU A 107 1.91 10.51 -14.44
CA LEU A 107 2.34 9.12 -14.37
C LEU A 107 1.24 8.22 -13.78
N ALA A 108 0.60 8.64 -12.68
CA ALA A 108 -0.52 7.92 -12.06
C ALA A 108 -1.74 7.83 -12.98
N TYR A 109 -2.03 8.89 -13.74
CA TYR A 109 -3.09 8.90 -14.73
C TYR A 109 -2.78 7.95 -15.90
N GLY A 110 -1.57 8.00 -16.45
CA GLY A 110 -1.11 7.06 -17.48
C GLY A 110 -1.21 5.61 -17.01
N LEU A 111 -0.87 5.38 -15.75
CA LEU A 111 -1.00 4.09 -15.09
C LEU A 111 -2.47 3.66 -14.92
N SER A 112 -3.37 4.58 -14.57
CA SER A 112 -4.83 4.33 -14.47
C SER A 112 -5.48 3.97 -15.80
N ARG A 113 -4.89 4.41 -16.93
CA ARG A 113 -5.33 4.08 -18.29
C ARG A 113 -4.87 2.69 -18.74
N GLN A 114 -3.90 2.06 -18.05
CA GLN A 114 -3.42 0.73 -18.42
C GLN A 114 -4.42 -0.35 -18.02
N ARG A 115 -4.62 -1.33 -18.92
CA ARG A 115 -5.51 -2.45 -18.63
C ARG A 115 -4.93 -3.40 -17.59
N VAL A 116 -3.61 -3.56 -17.62
CA VAL A 116 -2.79 -4.38 -16.73
C VAL A 116 -1.53 -3.57 -16.45
N ALA A 117 -1.13 -3.52 -15.19
CA ALA A 117 0.00 -2.71 -14.75
C ALA A 117 1.35 -3.38 -15.02
N LYS A 118 1.64 -3.62 -16.31
CA LYS A 118 2.90 -4.25 -16.72
C LYS A 118 4.05 -3.24 -16.87
N SER A 119 3.75 -1.95 -16.91
CA SER A 119 4.78 -0.93 -17.14
C SER A 119 5.61 -0.67 -15.88
N ARG A 120 6.69 -1.45 -15.72
CA ARG A 120 7.71 -1.22 -14.69
C ARG A 120 8.30 0.19 -14.77
N VAL A 121 8.39 0.76 -15.98
CA VAL A 121 8.88 2.12 -16.21
C VAL A 121 7.99 3.16 -15.52
N LEU A 122 6.66 3.04 -15.65
CA LEU A 122 5.74 3.97 -14.98
C LEU A 122 5.77 3.79 -13.47
N LEU A 123 5.79 2.55 -12.98
CA LEU A 123 5.86 2.25 -11.56
C LEU A 123 7.12 2.83 -10.91
N TYR A 124 8.30 2.53 -11.48
CA TYR A 124 9.56 3.10 -10.99
C TYR A 124 9.63 4.61 -11.20
N GLY A 125 9.03 5.15 -12.26
CA GLY A 125 8.90 6.59 -12.48
C GLY A 125 8.11 7.28 -11.37
N ILE A 126 7.00 6.68 -10.91
CA ILE A 126 6.19 7.19 -9.78
C ILE A 126 7.00 7.15 -8.49
N VAL A 127 7.71 6.06 -8.22
CA VAL A 127 8.55 5.95 -7.02
C VAL A 127 9.66 7.01 -7.06
N ALA A 128 10.39 7.12 -8.18
CA ALA A 128 11.48 8.08 -8.32
C ALA A 128 10.99 9.54 -8.20
N SER A 129 9.85 9.87 -8.82
CA SER A 129 9.26 11.21 -8.69
C SER A 129 8.70 11.50 -7.30
N ASN A 130 8.22 10.48 -6.55
CA ASN A 130 7.88 10.64 -5.13
C ASN A 130 9.12 10.87 -4.26
N VAL A 131 10.20 10.12 -4.50
CA VAL A 131 11.50 10.32 -3.82
C VAL A 131 11.99 11.75 -4.04
N LEU A 132 11.91 12.25 -5.27
CA LEU A 132 12.26 13.62 -5.61
C LEU A 132 11.36 14.64 -4.89
N LEU A 133 10.05 14.43 -4.91
CA LEU A 133 9.10 15.32 -4.23
C LEU A 133 9.38 15.40 -2.72
N ILE A 134 9.61 14.26 -2.08
CA ILE A 134 9.93 14.16 -0.65
C ILE A 134 11.29 14.82 -0.35
N ALA A 135 12.29 14.65 -1.21
CA ALA A 135 13.59 15.31 -1.07
C ALA A 135 13.47 16.84 -1.14
N ILE A 136 12.68 17.36 -2.08
CA ILE A 136 12.43 18.81 -2.21
C ILE A 136 11.72 19.34 -0.96
N LEU A 137 10.66 18.66 -0.51
CA LEU A 137 9.92 19.05 0.69
C LEU A 137 10.77 18.94 1.97
N GLY A 138 11.59 17.90 2.08
CA GLY A 138 12.54 17.73 3.18
C GLY A 138 13.61 18.81 3.21
N ARG A 139 14.09 19.26 2.05
CA ARG A 139 14.99 20.41 1.99
C ARG A 139 14.30 21.70 2.41
N MET A 140 13.05 21.88 1.99
CA MET A 140 12.29 23.12 2.19
C MET A 140 11.84 23.33 3.64
N PHE A 141 11.38 22.27 4.31
CA PHE A 141 10.86 22.30 5.68
C PHE A 141 11.73 21.55 6.69
N THR A 142 13.01 21.33 6.34
CA THR A 142 13.95 20.52 7.12
C THR A 142 13.64 19.00 7.07
N PRO A 143 14.66 18.12 6.95
CA PRO A 143 14.46 16.69 6.65
C PRO A 143 13.73 15.89 7.72
N PHE A 144 13.58 16.44 8.93
CA PHE A 144 13.01 15.73 10.08
C PHE A 144 11.55 16.10 10.40
N VAL A 145 10.96 17.08 9.70
CA VAL A 145 9.61 17.57 10.00
C VAL A 145 8.59 16.97 9.04
N VAL A 146 8.64 17.38 7.77
CA VAL A 146 7.61 17.01 6.77
C VAL A 146 7.96 15.71 6.06
N ALA A 147 9.22 15.52 5.67
CA ALA A 147 9.64 14.41 4.82
C ALA A 147 9.38 13.00 5.40
N PRO A 148 9.60 12.71 6.71
CA PRO A 148 9.37 11.37 7.25
C PRO A 148 7.88 10.99 7.21
N GLY A 149 6.99 11.94 7.55
CA GLY A 149 5.55 11.72 7.53
C GLY A 149 5.04 11.39 6.13
N LEU A 150 5.49 12.13 5.12
CA LEU A 150 5.18 11.86 3.73
C LEU A 150 5.78 10.53 3.24
N ALA A 151 7.04 10.24 3.59
CA ALA A 151 7.68 8.97 3.24
C ALA A 151 6.89 7.78 3.81
N THR A 152 6.47 7.85 5.08
CA THR A 152 5.63 6.81 5.69
C THR A 152 4.28 6.68 4.99
N ALA A 153 3.58 7.78 4.71
CA ALA A 153 2.31 7.75 3.99
C ALA A 153 2.45 7.09 2.60
N THR A 154 3.52 7.42 1.88
CA THR A 154 3.84 6.85 0.57
C THR A 154 4.20 5.36 0.66
N VAL A 155 4.98 4.95 1.67
CA VAL A 155 5.26 3.52 1.92
C VAL A 155 3.96 2.76 2.16
N ILE A 156 3.05 3.27 3.00
CA ILE A 156 1.77 2.61 3.28
C ILE A 156 0.95 2.48 2.00
N ALA A 157 0.86 3.55 1.21
CA ALA A 157 0.11 3.57 -0.04
C ALA A 157 0.63 2.54 -1.07
N PHE A 158 1.96 2.40 -1.21
CA PHE A 158 2.57 1.47 -2.17
C PHE A 158 2.74 0.05 -1.63
N ALA A 159 2.87 -0.14 -0.32
CA ALA A 159 2.94 -1.47 0.30
C ALA A 159 1.66 -2.30 0.06
N MET A 160 0.54 -1.62 -0.24
CA MET A 160 -0.72 -2.26 -0.63
C MET A 160 -0.66 -2.95 -2.00
N HIS A 161 0.46 -2.82 -2.72
CA HIS A 161 0.50 -3.12 -4.14
C HIS A 161 1.58 -4.16 -4.44
N ARG A 162 1.15 -5.39 -4.77
CA ARG A 162 2.03 -6.55 -5.03
C ARG A 162 3.12 -6.30 -6.09
N GLN A 163 2.88 -5.34 -6.99
CA GLN A 163 3.79 -5.01 -8.08
C GLN A 163 4.94 -4.06 -7.67
N PHE A 164 4.82 -3.38 -6.53
CA PHE A 164 5.86 -2.47 -6.03
C PHE A 164 6.96 -3.26 -5.31
N GLY A 165 7.69 -4.07 -6.08
CA GLY A 165 8.96 -4.71 -5.69
C GLY A 165 8.99 -5.29 -4.27
N LYS A 166 10.16 -5.23 -3.64
CA LYS A 166 10.35 -5.61 -2.24
C LYS A 166 10.15 -4.39 -1.35
N LEU A 167 9.32 -4.49 -0.31
CA LEU A 167 9.00 -3.38 0.61
C LEU A 167 10.25 -2.68 1.15
N TRP A 168 11.29 -3.44 1.51
CA TRP A 168 12.53 -2.85 2.03
C TRP A 168 13.26 -1.97 1.01
N VAL A 169 13.20 -2.28 -0.29
CA VAL A 169 13.81 -1.45 -1.35
C VAL A 169 13.08 -0.13 -1.46
N LEU A 170 11.74 -0.18 -1.44
CA LEU A 170 10.92 1.01 -1.49
C LEU A 170 11.13 1.89 -0.24
N SER A 171 11.11 1.28 0.95
CA SER A 171 11.36 1.97 2.21
C SER A 171 12.75 2.61 2.22
N ALA A 172 13.78 1.90 1.74
CA ALA A 172 15.12 2.44 1.62
C ALA A 172 15.17 3.63 0.65
N ALA A 173 14.55 3.53 -0.52
CA ALA A 173 14.52 4.62 -1.51
C ALA A 173 13.83 5.88 -0.98
N LEU A 174 12.67 5.74 -0.33
CA LEU A 174 11.93 6.87 0.24
C LEU A 174 12.65 7.47 1.45
N THR A 175 13.28 6.64 2.29
CA THR A 175 14.09 7.12 3.43
C THR A 175 15.32 7.87 2.94
N LEU A 176 16.00 7.36 1.91
CA LEU A 176 17.12 8.06 1.26
C LEU A 176 16.66 9.38 0.64
N GLY A 177 15.47 9.41 0.03
CA GLY A 177 14.84 10.65 -0.43
C GLY A 177 14.64 11.66 0.70
N ALA A 178 14.02 11.24 1.80
CA ALA A 178 13.76 12.08 2.97
C ALA A 178 15.04 12.61 3.62
N LEU A 179 16.08 11.78 3.71
CA LEU A 179 17.36 12.13 4.32
C LEU A 179 18.37 12.73 3.33
N SER A 180 18.05 12.81 2.04
CA SER A 180 18.97 13.29 1.00
C SER A 180 19.53 14.68 1.28
N SER A 181 18.68 15.60 1.78
CA SER A 181 19.11 16.94 2.16
C SER A 181 20.06 16.92 3.35
N TRP A 182 19.79 16.10 4.37
CA TRP A 182 20.67 15.94 5.53
C TRP A 182 22.02 15.34 5.13
N ILE A 183 22.02 14.31 4.28
CA ILE A 183 23.25 13.71 3.74
C ILE A 183 24.05 14.78 2.99
N GLY A 184 23.41 15.57 2.13
CA GLY A 184 24.06 16.66 1.42
C GLY A 184 24.63 17.76 2.33
N GLU A 185 23.98 18.02 3.46
CA GLU A 185 24.46 18.97 4.48
C GLU A 185 25.68 18.44 5.25
N VAL A 186 25.68 17.14 5.61
CA VAL A 186 26.83 16.50 6.27
C VAL A 186 28.05 16.44 5.35
N MET A 187 27.81 16.21 4.05
CA MET A 187 28.86 16.21 3.03
C MET A 187 29.36 17.61 2.64
N GLY A 188 28.76 18.69 3.17
CA GLY A 188 29.13 20.07 2.87
C GLY A 188 28.71 20.57 1.48
N ILE A 189 27.84 19.81 0.78
CA ILE A 189 27.32 20.18 -0.55
C ILE A 189 26.18 21.20 -0.41
N LEU A 190 25.39 21.11 0.66
CA LEU A 190 24.23 21.94 0.92
C LEU A 190 24.39 22.77 2.21
N ASN A 191 23.79 23.95 2.23
CA ASN A 191 23.74 24.79 3.45
C ASN A 191 22.95 24.10 4.55
N ARG A 192 23.42 24.11 5.80
CA ARG A 192 22.72 23.49 6.93
C ARG A 192 21.31 24.07 7.13
N THR A 193 20.32 23.18 7.25
CA THR A 193 18.96 23.53 7.71
C THR A 193 18.79 23.37 9.21
N VAL A 194 19.67 22.62 9.86
CA VAL A 194 19.63 22.39 11.31
C VAL A 194 20.91 22.90 11.94
N SER A 195 20.77 23.78 12.94
CA SER A 195 21.89 24.29 13.72
C SER A 195 21.52 24.37 15.19
N THR A 196 22.53 24.37 16.05
CA THR A 196 22.38 24.54 17.50
C THR A 196 22.95 25.91 17.87
N VAL A 197 22.12 26.81 18.37
CA VAL A 197 22.53 28.14 18.83
C VAL A 197 22.17 28.24 20.31
N GLU A 198 23.16 28.43 21.18
CA GLU A 198 22.95 28.56 22.65
C GLU A 198 22.16 27.39 23.27
N GLY A 199 22.35 26.17 22.75
CA GLY A 199 21.60 24.98 23.18
C GLY A 199 20.18 24.86 22.61
N ALA A 200 19.68 25.87 21.88
CA ALA A 200 18.44 25.79 21.14
C ALA A 200 18.65 25.14 19.77
N LEU A 201 17.75 24.22 19.41
CA LEU A 201 17.68 23.66 18.06
C LEU A 201 16.99 24.66 17.13
N VAL A 202 17.74 25.24 16.20
CA VAL A 202 17.24 26.20 15.22
C VAL A 202 17.08 25.52 13.87
N LEU A 203 15.84 25.51 13.38
CA LEU A 203 15.49 25.00 12.06
C LEU A 203 15.36 26.19 11.10
N SER A 204 16.24 26.24 10.11
CA SER A 204 16.29 27.30 9.10
C SER A 204 15.80 26.75 7.77
N SER A 205 14.80 27.42 7.17
CA SER A 205 14.34 27.09 5.83
C SER A 205 15.17 27.82 4.77
N PRO A 206 15.69 27.12 3.74
CA PRO A 206 16.36 27.76 2.61
C PRO A 206 15.39 28.47 1.66
N ALA A 207 14.07 28.36 1.87
CA ALA A 207 13.05 28.81 0.94
C ALA A 207 12.65 30.30 1.10
N GLY A 208 13.33 31.03 1.99
CA GLY A 208 13.15 32.46 2.21
C GLY A 208 12.72 32.81 3.64
N THR A 209 12.33 34.08 3.82
CA THR A 209 11.80 34.54 5.11
C THR A 209 10.36 34.08 5.25
N VAL A 210 10.07 33.36 6.33
CA VAL A 210 8.75 32.77 6.55
C VAL A 210 8.01 33.57 7.62
N ARG A 211 6.71 33.81 7.40
CA ARG A 211 5.85 34.40 8.43
C ARG A 211 5.47 33.33 9.45
N ILE A 212 5.99 33.45 10.67
CA ILE A 212 5.85 32.42 11.73
C ILE A 212 4.38 32.01 11.95
N PRO A 213 3.40 32.94 12.13
CA PRO A 213 2.01 32.53 12.38
C PRO A 213 1.40 31.72 11.22
N ASN A 214 1.71 32.09 9.98
CA ASN A 214 1.18 31.38 8.81
C ASN A 214 1.81 29.99 8.67
N LEU A 215 3.11 29.86 9.00
CA LEU A 215 3.82 28.59 8.98
C LEU A 215 3.26 27.60 10.01
N GLU A 216 2.98 28.08 11.23
CA GLU A 216 2.39 27.28 12.30
C GLU A 216 1.00 26.76 11.89
N ILE A 217 0.15 27.64 11.35
CA ILE A 217 -1.18 27.26 10.84
C ILE A 217 -1.04 26.25 9.70
N ALA A 218 -0.15 26.49 8.74
CA ALA A 218 0.08 25.58 7.62
C ALA A 218 0.59 24.21 8.08
N HIS A 219 1.49 24.15 9.07
CA HIS A 219 1.96 22.90 9.65
C HIS A 219 0.87 22.17 10.44
N ALA A 220 0.03 22.89 11.19
CA ALA A 220 -1.11 22.31 11.89
C ALA A 220 -2.11 21.68 10.90
N VAL A 221 -2.43 22.39 9.82
CA VAL A 221 -3.29 21.90 8.74
C VAL A 221 -2.66 20.69 8.05
N TYR A 222 -1.37 20.76 7.69
CA TYR A 222 -0.62 19.62 7.14
C TYR A 222 -0.70 18.39 8.05
N THR A 223 -0.45 18.57 9.34
CA THR A 223 -0.45 17.48 10.32
C THR A 223 -1.84 16.85 10.43
N LEU A 224 -2.89 17.68 10.52
CA LEU A 224 -4.28 17.22 10.55
C LEU A 224 -4.63 16.41 9.28
N VAL A 225 -4.28 16.94 8.10
CA VAL A 225 -4.54 16.29 6.81
C VAL A 225 -3.77 14.98 6.68
N LEU A 226 -2.50 14.95 7.08
CA LEU A 226 -1.65 13.75 7.04
C LEU A 226 -2.23 12.66 7.95
N VAL A 227 -2.50 12.99 9.21
CA VAL A 227 -3.06 12.05 10.19
C VAL A 227 -4.42 11.54 9.73
N PHE A 228 -5.29 12.43 9.25
CA PHE A 228 -6.60 12.05 8.73
C PHE A 228 -6.49 11.13 7.51
N THR A 229 -5.62 11.46 6.56
CA THR A 229 -5.44 10.69 5.32
C THR A 229 -4.85 9.31 5.60
N VAL A 230 -3.78 9.23 6.39
CA VAL A 230 -3.17 7.96 6.79
C VAL A 230 -4.16 7.12 7.60
N GLY A 231 -4.86 7.73 8.56
CA GLY A 231 -5.89 7.06 9.36
C GLY A 231 -7.04 6.50 8.52
N LEU A 232 -7.52 7.27 7.54
CA LEU A 232 -8.56 6.83 6.61
C LEU A 232 -8.08 5.68 5.71
N LEU A 233 -6.86 5.78 5.19
CA LEU A 233 -6.23 4.75 4.36
C LEU A 233 -6.11 3.43 5.14
N VAL A 234 -5.54 3.48 6.35
CA VAL A 234 -5.38 2.31 7.22
C VAL A 234 -6.75 1.74 7.63
N ARG A 235 -7.73 2.58 7.97
CA ARG A 235 -9.09 2.13 8.32
C ARG A 235 -9.76 1.42 7.15
N THR A 236 -9.63 1.95 5.94
CA THR A 236 -10.21 1.38 4.71
C THR A 236 -9.58 0.01 4.42
N LEU A 237 -8.26 -0.09 4.56
CA LEU A 237 -7.53 -1.36 4.43
C LEU A 237 -7.99 -2.38 5.48
N ALA A 238 -8.01 -1.97 6.75
CA ALA A 238 -8.43 -2.84 7.85
C ALA A 238 -9.89 -3.29 7.72
N LYS A 239 -10.77 -2.46 7.15
CA LYS A 239 -12.16 -2.83 6.86
C LYS A 239 -12.22 -3.89 5.76
N THR A 240 -11.55 -3.63 4.63
CA THR A 240 -11.51 -4.55 3.48
C THR A 240 -10.96 -5.92 3.87
N GLN A 241 -9.88 -5.95 4.66
CA GLN A 241 -9.32 -7.21 5.18
C GLN A 241 -10.27 -7.93 6.14
N ARG A 242 -10.96 -7.20 7.02
CA ARG A 242 -11.95 -7.79 7.93
C ARG A 242 -13.13 -8.37 7.18
N ASP A 243 -13.65 -7.68 6.18
CA ASP A 243 -14.77 -8.13 5.36
C ASP A 243 -14.40 -9.38 4.55
N ALA A 244 -13.21 -9.41 3.95
CA ALA A 244 -12.69 -10.59 3.25
C ALA A 244 -12.50 -11.80 4.17
N ARG A 245 -11.91 -11.60 5.36
CA ARG A 245 -11.77 -12.66 6.37
C ARG A 245 -13.13 -13.16 6.86
N ARG A 246 -14.07 -12.25 7.10
CA ARG A 246 -15.44 -12.60 7.52
C ARG A 246 -16.14 -13.44 6.46
N ALA A 247 -16.06 -13.04 5.19
CA ALA A 247 -16.64 -13.80 4.08
C ALA A 247 -16.03 -15.22 3.99
N ALA A 248 -14.69 -15.33 4.08
CA ALA A 248 -14.01 -16.62 4.10
C ALA A 248 -14.46 -17.52 5.28
N HIS A 249 -14.57 -16.96 6.49
CA HIS A 249 -15.07 -17.69 7.65
C HIS A 249 -16.53 -18.10 7.52
N LEU A 250 -17.39 -17.25 6.96
CA LEU A 250 -18.80 -17.59 6.70
C LEU A 250 -18.94 -18.68 5.64
N HIS A 251 -18.14 -18.64 4.57
CA HIS A 251 -18.10 -19.72 3.57
C HIS A 251 -17.63 -21.03 4.18
N ALA A 252 -16.55 -21.01 4.98
CA ALA A 252 -16.08 -22.19 5.70
C ALA A 252 -17.12 -22.72 6.68
N TRP A 253 -17.84 -21.84 7.37
CA TRP A 253 -18.93 -22.24 8.26
C TRP A 253 -20.09 -22.89 7.51
N HIS A 254 -20.57 -22.30 6.40
CA HIS A 254 -21.62 -22.90 5.57
C HIS A 254 -21.19 -24.27 5.02
N LEU A 255 -19.94 -24.41 4.55
CA LEU A 255 -19.41 -25.69 4.08
C LEU A 255 -19.37 -26.75 5.19
N ARG A 256 -19.08 -26.37 6.44
CA ARG A 256 -19.16 -27.30 7.59
C ARG A 256 -20.57 -27.81 7.85
N GLN A 257 -21.59 -26.97 7.62
CA GLN A 257 -22.99 -27.39 7.82
C GLN A 257 -23.47 -28.38 6.75
N LEU A 258 -22.82 -28.42 5.59
CA LEU A 258 -23.14 -29.37 4.52
C LEU A 258 -22.53 -30.76 4.73
N VAL A 259 -21.60 -30.90 5.68
CA VAL A 259 -20.90 -32.16 5.97
C VAL A 259 -21.53 -32.79 7.21
N PRO A 260 -22.02 -34.05 7.14
CA PRO A 260 -22.49 -34.77 8.32
C PRO A 260 -21.39 -34.82 9.38
N THR A 261 -21.70 -34.37 10.59
CA THR A 261 -20.80 -34.57 11.74
C THR A 261 -20.90 -36.04 12.14
N PRO A 262 -19.80 -36.81 12.21
CA PRO A 262 -19.88 -38.21 12.63
C PRO A 262 -20.50 -38.26 14.03
N SER A 263 -21.62 -38.97 14.15
CA SER A 263 -22.26 -39.24 15.43
C SER A 263 -21.20 -39.85 16.36
N PRO A 264 -21.03 -39.37 17.61
CA PRO A 264 -20.15 -40.05 18.54
C PRO A 264 -20.63 -41.48 18.66
N THR A 265 -19.77 -42.43 18.30
CA THR A 265 -20.01 -43.86 18.48
C THR A 265 -20.22 -44.10 19.97
N THR A 266 -21.49 -44.17 20.38
CA THR A 266 -21.89 -44.65 21.71
C THR A 266 -21.54 -46.13 21.75
N GLY A 267 -20.38 -46.44 22.33
CA GLY A 267 -20.08 -47.76 22.88
C GLY A 267 -20.71 -47.92 24.26
#